data_AF-A0A3D3G8R5-F1
#
_entry.id   AF-A0A3D3G8R5-F1
#
_cell.length_a   1.000
_cell.length_b   1.000
_cell.length_c   1.000
_cell.angle_alpha   90.00
_cell.angle_beta   90.00
_cell.angle_gamma   90.00
#
_symmetry.space_group_name_H-M   'P 1'
#
loop_
_entity.id
_entity.type
_entity.pdbx_description
1 polymer ?
#
loop_
_entity_poly.entity_id
_entity_poly.type
_entity_poly.pdbx_seq_one_letter_code
_entity_poly.pdbx_strand_id
1 'polypeptide(L)' 'MSFTLSQYRLLANYFSGISQGLLLASVIGQVFIPSSELVIRFLVTIGYIFLALLFLYLALLYSKKGDHES' A
#
# COMPACT_ATOMS: atom_id res chain seq x y z
N MET A 1 14.04 18.17 12.53
CA MET A 1 14.59 18.03 11.16
C MET A 1 13.39 17.94 10.24
N SER A 2 13.08 18.98 9.45
CA SER A 2 11.98 18.97 8.49
C SER A 2 12.45 18.30 7.20
N PHE A 3 11.59 17.49 6.58
CA PHE A 3 11.85 16.93 5.27
C PHE A 3 11.70 18.01 4.21
N THR A 4 12.42 17.90 3.09
CA THR A 4 12.21 18.79 1.94
C THR A 4 10.99 18.36 1.12
N LEU A 5 10.40 19.28 0.35
CA LEU A 5 9.31 18.98 -0.59
C LEU A 5 9.60 17.76 -1.50
N SER A 6 10.84 17.65 -1.99
CA SER A 6 11.31 16.54 -2.81
C SER A 6 11.31 15.21 -2.07
N GLN A 7 11.68 15.20 -0.78
CA GLN A 7 11.64 14.00 0.06
C GLN A 7 10.20 13.55 0.34
N TYR A 8 9.27 14.48 0.57
CA TYR A 8 7.85 14.15 0.73
C TYR A 8 7.25 13.49 -0.52
N ARG A 9 7.55 14.03 -1.71
CA ARG A 9 7.10 13.44 -2.98
C ARG A 9 7.71 12.07 -3.24
N LEU A 10 9.00 11.88 -2.93
CA LEU A 10 9.66 10.58 -3.02
C LEU A 10 9.01 9.54 -2.11
N LEU A 11 8.74 9.89 -0.85
CA LEU A 11 8.03 9.02 0.09
C LEU A 11 6.62 8.69 -0.40
N ALA A 12 5.88 9.69 -0.87
CA ALA A 12 4.54 9.49 -1.41
C ALA A 12 4.52 8.49 -2.58
N ASN A 13 5.44 8.65 -3.53
CA ASN A 13 5.59 7.74 -4.66
C ASN A 13 6.02 6.34 -4.22
N TYR A 14 6.94 6.24 -3.26
CA TYR A 14 7.39 4.96 -2.71
C TYR A 14 6.23 4.18 -2.06
N PHE A 15 5.46 4.83 -1.19
CA PHE A 15 4.32 4.18 -0.53
C PHE A 15 3.18 3.85 -1.51
N SER A 16 2.96 4.69 -2.52
CA SER A 16 2.02 4.38 -3.60
C SER A 16 2.44 3.13 -4.38
N GLY A 17 3.73 3.00 -4.70
CA GLY A 17 4.30 1.81 -5.31
C GLY A 17 4.14 0.56 -4.44
N ILE A 18 4.38 0.65 -3.13
CA ILE A 18 4.13 -0.45 -2.19
C ILE A 18 2.66 -0.87 -2.21
N SER A 19 1.73 0.09 -2.17
CA SER A 19 0.28 -0.21 -2.22
C SER A 19 -0.08 -1.00 -3.47
N GLN A 20 0.42 -0.61 -4.64
CA GLN A 20 0.17 -1.33 -5.89
C GLN A 20 0.81 -2.72 -5.87
N GLY A 21 2.04 -2.84 -5.37
CA GLY A 21 2.73 -4.12 -5.21
C GLY A 21 1.99 -5.09 -4.29
N LEU A 22 1.38 -4.58 -3.21
CA LEU A 22 0.57 -5.38 -2.29
C LEU A 22 -0.73 -5.89 -2.92
N LEU A 23 -1.39 -5.08 -3.76
CA LEU A 23 -2.55 -5.54 -4.53
C LEU A 23 -2.16 -6.62 -5.54
N LEU A 24 -1.01 -6.48 -6.20
CA LEU A 24 -0.51 -7.52 -7.10
C LEU A 24 -0.16 -8.81 -6.35
N ALA A 25 0.54 -8.68 -5.21
CA ALA A 25 0.86 -9.79 -4.32
C ALA A 25 -0.41 -10.46 -3.77
N SER A 26 -1.49 -9.69 -3.55
CA SER A 26 -2.78 -10.25 -3.13
C SER A 26 -3.38 -11.13 -4.20
N VAL A 27 -3.23 -10.82 -5.49
CA VAL A 27 -3.75 -11.66 -6.57
C VAL A 27 -2.87 -12.89 -6.76
N ILE A 28 -1.55 -12.70 -6.82
CA ILE A 28 -0.58 -13.78 -7.03
C ILE A 28 -0.59 -14.77 -5.85
N GLY A 29 -0.65 -14.27 -4.62
CA GLY A 29 -0.65 -15.07 -3.40
C GLY A 29 -1.84 -16.04 -3.32
N GLN A 30 -2.98 -15.69 -3.92
CA GLN A 30 -4.16 -16.59 -3.94
C GLN A 30 -3.93 -17.86 -4.75
N VAL A 31 -3.01 -17.85 -5.73
CA VAL A 31 -2.68 -19.03 -6.52
C VAL A 31 -2.09 -20.15 -5.66
N PHE A 32 -1.38 -19.79 -4.58
CA PHE A 32 -0.72 -20.74 -3.70
C PHE A 32 -1.62 -21.27 -2.58
N ILE A 33 -2.79 -20.67 -2.36
CA ILE A 33 -3.73 -21.11 -1.32
C ILE A 33 -4.71 -22.12 -1.94
N PRO A 34 -4.82 -23.35 -1.40
CA PRO A 34 -5.72 -24.38 -1.90
C PRO A 34 -7.16 -23.86 -2.06
N SER A 35 -7.84 -24.27 -3.13
CA SER A 35 -9.22 -23.84 -3.42
C SER A 35 -10.24 -24.30 -2.37
N SER A 36 -9.93 -25.34 -1.61
CA SER A 36 -10.72 -25.84 -0.49
C SER A 36 -10.71 -24.93 0.75
N GLU A 37 -9.70 -24.06 0.89
CA GLU A 37 -9.52 -23.17 2.06
C GLU A 37 -10.09 -21.77 1.81
N LEU A 38 -11.37 -21.69 1.42
CA LEU A 38 -12.04 -20.45 1.04
C LEU A 38 -11.98 -19.36 2.11
N VAL A 39 -12.09 -19.74 3.40
CA VAL A 39 -12.03 -18.80 4.52
C VAL A 39 -10.65 -18.16 4.63
N ILE A 40 -9.58 -18.95 4.50
CA ILE A 40 -8.20 -18.47 4.57
C ILE A 40 -7.89 -17.56 3.36
N ARG A 41 -8.32 -17.96 2.15
CA ARG A 41 -8.23 -17.12 0.94
C ARG A 41 -8.84 -15.74 1.15
N PHE A 42 -10.03 -15.72 1.73
CA PHE A 42 -10.76 -14.48 2.03
C PHE A 42 -10.04 -13.62 3.07
N LEU A 43 -9.62 -14.22 4.20
CA LEU A 43 -8.91 -13.51 5.26
C LEU A 43 -7.58 -12.93 4.77
N VAL A 44 -6.81 -13.70 4.01
CA VAL A 44 -5.55 -13.24 3.41
C VAL A 44 -5.80 -12.10 2.42
N THR A 45 -6.83 -12.20 1.58
CA THR A 45 -7.21 -11.13 0.63
C THR A 45 -7.53 -9.84 1.37
N ILE A 46 -8.36 -9.91 2.42
CA ILE A 46 -8.68 -8.75 3.26
C ILE A 46 -7.42 -8.15 3.89
N GLY A 47 -6.53 -9.00 4.42
CA GLY A 47 -5.26 -8.57 5.00
C GLY A 47 -4.43 -7.76 4.02
N TYR A 48 -4.26 -8.25 2.78
CA TYR A 48 -3.54 -7.53 1.73
C TYR A 48 -4.22 -6.22 1.33
N ILE A 49 -5.55 -6.20 1.17
CA ILE A 49 -6.29 -4.97 0.84
C ILE A 49 -6.11 -3.94 1.95
N PHE A 50 -6.21 -4.35 3.21
CA PHE A 50 -6.02 -3.45 4.35
C PHE A 50 -4.60 -2.88 4.40
N LEU A 51 -3.59 -3.72 4.18
CA LEU A 51 -2.19 -3.29 4.05
C LEU A 51 -2.01 -2.31 2.88
N ALA A 52 -2.57 -2.61 1.70
CA ALA A 52 -2.49 -1.72 0.54
C ALA A 52 -3.12 -0.35 0.84
N LEU A 53 -4.32 -0.33 1.43
CA LEU A 53 -4.99 0.91 1.83
C LEU A 53 -4.20 1.70 2.87
N LEU A 54 -3.53 1.03 3.83
CA LEU A 54 -2.66 1.68 4.80
C LEU A 54 -1.50 2.40 4.10
N PHE A 55 -0.84 1.73 3.14
CA PHE A 55 0.26 2.34 2.39
C PHE A 55 -0.21 3.44 1.45
N LEU A 56 -1.39 3.29 0.82
CA LEU A 56 -2.00 4.34 0.04
C LEU A 56 -2.33 5.56 0.89
N TYR A 57 -2.85 5.35 2.10
CA TYR A 57 -3.09 6.43 3.06
C TYR A 57 -1.80 7.17 3.42
N LEU A 58 -0.72 6.45 3.70
CA LEU A 58 0.60 7.06 3.93
C LEU A 58 1.06 7.85 2.71
N ALA A 59 0.91 7.31 1.51
CA ALA A 59 1.26 8.00 0.27
C ALA A 59 0.53 9.36 0.14
N LEU A 60 -0.79 9.34 0.37
CA LEU A 60 -1.61 10.55 0.34
C LEU A 60 -1.24 11.53 1.45
N LEU A 61 -0.94 11.04 2.65
CA LEU A 61 -0.53 11.87 3.78
C LEU A 61 0.78 12.62 3.48
N TYR A 62 1.79 11.92 2.96
CA TYR A 62 3.07 12.53 2.61
C TYR A 62 2.97 13.43 1.38
N SER A 63 2.13 13.08 0.39
CA SER A 63 1.83 13.95 -0.75
C SER A 63 1.25 15.28 -0.30
N LYS A 64 0.21 15.24 0.55
CA LYS A 64 -0.46 16.44 1.07
C LYS A 64 0.44 17.29 1.95
N LYS A 65 1.33 16.67 2.75
CA LYS A 65 2.31 17.41 3.56
C LYS A 65 3.31 18.18 2.70
N GLY A 66 3.75 17.60 1.57
CA GLY A 66 4.58 18.31 0.61
C GLY A 66 3.88 19.56 0.07
N ASP A 67 2.61 19.45 -0.31
CA ASP A 67 1.89 20.58 -0.94
C ASP A 67 1.60 21.75 0.02
N HIS A 68 1.58 21.52 1.34
CA HIS A 68 1.38 22.59 2.34
C HIS A 68 2.68 23.31 2.75
N GLU A 69 3.86 22.75 2.47
CA GLU A 69 5.15 23.38 2.74
C GLU A 69 5.73 24.15 1.52
N SER A 70 4.97 24.20 0.40
CA SER A 70 5.31 24.95 -0.82
C SER A 70 4.78 26.38 -0.78
#